data_AF-A0A6H2NIM8-F1
#
_entry.id   AF-A0A6H2NIM8-F1
#
_cell.length_a   1.000
_cell.length_b   1.000
_cell.length_c   1.000
_cell.angle_alpha   90.00
_cell.angle_beta   90.00
_cell.angle_gamma   90.00
#
_symmetry.space_group_name_H-M   'P 1'
#
loop_
_entity.id
_entity.type
_entity.pdbx_description
1 polymer ?
#
loop_
_entity_poly.entity_id
_entity_poly.type
_entity_poly.pdbx_seq_one_letter_code
_entity_poly.pdbx_strand_id
1 'polypeptide(L)'
;MSFSRILVALNDLTKDQVVFSHSLSLAEPSHSQLRLVHCLSLDIYRDLGPMMDAGVGLHSQAEILKTAETEHLIQIQAAQTWLNDLRTRAVA
;
A
#
# COMPACT_ATOMS: atom_id res chain seq x y z
N MET A 1 1.30 24.73 -17.30
CA MET A 1 0.45 24.29 -16.17
C MET A 1 1.34 24.15 -14.96
N SER A 2 1.00 24.79 -13.83
CA SER A 2 1.72 24.60 -12.57
C SER A 2 0.85 23.72 -11.69
N PHE A 3 1.35 22.54 -11.33
CA PHE A 3 0.69 21.66 -10.37
C PHE A 3 1.25 22.01 -8.99
N SER A 4 0.43 22.55 -8.09
CA SER A 4 0.89 22.81 -6.71
C SER A 4 1.04 21.53 -5.89
N ARG A 5 0.28 20.48 -6.27
CA ARG A 5 0.31 19.15 -5.64
C ARG A 5 0.15 18.05 -6.69
N ILE A 6 0.93 17.00 -6.58
CA ILE A 6 0.91 15.81 -7.45
C ILE A 6 0.64 14.59 -6.58
N LEU A 7 -0.40 13.83 -6.93
CA LEU A 7 -0.73 12.56 -6.27
C LEU A 7 -0.12 11.41 -7.08
N VAL A 8 0.64 10.54 -6.43
CA VAL A 8 1.34 9.42 -7.07
C VAL A 8 0.93 8.15 -6.36
N ALA A 9 0.12 7.34 -7.03
CA ALA A 9 -0.20 6.00 -6.58
C ALA A 9 0.92 5.05 -7.01
N LEU A 10 1.49 4.31 -6.07
CA LEU A 10 2.60 3.40 -6.28
C LEU A 10 2.27 2.04 -5.66
N ASN A 11 2.71 0.96 -6.29
CA ASN A 11 2.80 -0.39 -5.74
C ASN A 11 4.26 -0.85 -5.69
N ASP A 12 4.52 -1.93 -4.95
CA ASP A 12 5.88 -2.49 -4.79
C ASP A 12 6.34 -3.28 -6.03
N LEU A 13 6.05 -2.76 -7.22
CA LEU A 13 6.43 -3.34 -8.50
C LEU A 13 7.54 -2.49 -9.14
N THR A 14 8.45 -3.15 -9.85
CA THR A 14 9.60 -2.51 -10.53
C THR A 14 9.22 -1.37 -11.48
N LYS A 15 8.01 -1.40 -12.06
CA LYS A 15 7.50 -0.33 -12.94
C LYS A 15 7.23 0.99 -12.18
N ASP A 16 7.00 0.92 -10.89
CA ASP A 16 6.58 2.08 -10.09
C ASP A 16 7.78 2.92 -9.64
N GLN A 17 9.01 2.39 -9.71
CA GLN A 17 10.21 3.21 -9.56
C GLN A 17 10.35 4.25 -10.68
N VAL A 18 9.98 3.88 -11.92
CA VAL A 18 9.98 4.81 -13.05
C VAL A 18 8.93 5.90 -12.86
N VAL A 19 7.74 5.51 -12.38
CA VAL A 19 6.65 6.45 -12.05
C VAL A 19 7.10 7.42 -10.97
N PHE A 20 7.76 6.93 -9.91
CA PHE A 20 8.32 7.76 -8.85
C PHE A 20 9.35 8.76 -9.39
N SER A 21 10.36 8.30 -10.13
CA SER A 21 11.39 9.18 -10.71
C SER A 21 10.81 10.21 -11.68
N HIS A 22 9.82 9.82 -12.50
CA HIS A 22 9.15 10.75 -13.40
C HIS A 22 8.32 11.79 -12.62
N SER A 23 7.66 11.39 -11.55
CA SER A 23 6.88 12.31 -10.72
C SER A 23 7.78 13.35 -10.02
N LEU A 24 9.00 12.97 -9.64
CA LEU A 24 10.00 13.89 -9.10
C LEU A 24 10.41 14.95 -10.13
N SER A 25 10.77 14.53 -11.34
CA SER A 25 11.19 15.47 -12.39
C SER A 25 10.08 16.43 -12.84
N LEU A 26 8.81 16.02 -12.68
CA LEU A 26 7.66 16.91 -12.89
C LEU A 26 7.47 17.91 -11.75
N ALA A 27 7.83 17.55 -10.51
CA ALA A 27 7.62 18.38 -9.33
C ALA A 27 8.70 19.43 -9.11
N GLU A 28 9.97 19.11 -9.44
CA GLU A 28 11.13 19.98 -9.21
C GLU A 28 10.97 21.39 -9.81
N PRO A 29 10.58 21.59 -11.08
CA PRO A 29 10.59 22.91 -11.70
C PRO A 29 9.56 23.88 -11.10
N SER A 30 8.51 23.34 -10.47
CA SER A 30 7.41 24.11 -9.90
C SER A 30 7.38 24.07 -8.36
N HIS A 31 8.40 23.48 -7.72
CA HIS A 31 8.41 23.20 -6.28
C HIS A 31 7.10 22.55 -5.79
N SER A 32 6.57 21.61 -6.57
CA SER A 32 5.30 20.97 -6.31
C SER A 32 5.39 20.00 -5.13
N GLN A 33 4.31 19.91 -4.35
CA GLN A 33 4.22 18.88 -3.31
C GLN A 33 3.88 17.52 -3.92
N LEU A 34 4.71 16.51 -3.68
CA LEU A 34 4.39 15.11 -4.01
C LEU A 34 3.68 14.42 -2.85
N ARG A 35 2.59 13.72 -3.14
CA ARG A 35 1.87 12.84 -2.20
C ARG A 35 1.94 11.42 -2.72
N LEU A 36 2.73 10.60 -2.05
CA LEU A 36 2.87 9.17 -2.36
C LEU A 36 1.77 8.38 -1.66
N VAL A 37 1.09 7.51 -2.39
CA VAL A 37 0.00 6.66 -1.88
C VAL A 37 0.22 5.24 -2.34
N HIS A 38 -0.01 4.28 -1.44
CA HIS A 38 -0.02 2.86 -1.73
C HIS A 38 -1.37 2.28 -1.32
N CYS A 39 -1.98 1.48 -2.19
CA CYS A 39 -3.27 0.85 -1.95
C CYS A 39 -3.07 -0.62 -1.61
N LEU A 40 -3.45 -1.03 -0.40
CA LEU A 40 -3.48 -2.42 0.02
C LEU A 40 -4.86 -3.03 -0.30
N SER A 41 -4.88 -4.19 -0.95
CA SER A 41 -6.12 -4.95 -1.15
C SER A 41 -6.42 -5.75 0.12
N LEU A 42 -7.60 -5.55 0.70
CA LEU A 42 -8.04 -6.28 1.89
C LEU A 42 -8.97 -7.42 1.46
N ASP A 43 -8.39 -8.52 0.97
CA ASP A 43 -9.13 -9.72 0.57
C ASP A 43 -9.48 -10.64 1.76
N ILE A 44 -9.69 -10.07 2.96
CA ILE A 44 -9.91 -10.79 4.23
C ILE A 44 -11.18 -11.68 4.19
N TYR A 45 -12.14 -11.33 3.33
CA TYR A 45 -13.43 -12.02 3.23
C TYR A 45 -13.53 -13.00 2.07
N ARG A 46 -12.50 -13.10 1.22
CA ARG A 46 -12.56 -13.95 0.04
C ARG A 46 -12.57 -15.44 0.39
N ASP A 47 -11.86 -15.81 1.45
CA ASP A 47 -11.71 -17.20 1.92
C ASP A 47 -12.67 -17.58 3.05
N LEU A 48 -13.54 -16.66 3.50
CA LEU A 48 -14.55 -16.96 4.52
C LEU A 48 -15.70 -17.83 3.97
N GLY A 49 -16.07 -17.64 2.70
CA GLY A 49 -17.14 -18.40 2.04
C GLY A 49 -16.92 -19.92 2.04
N PRO A 50 -15.74 -20.42 1.59
CA PRO A 50 -15.42 -21.84 1.59
C PRO A 50 -15.36 -22.48 2.99
N MET A 51 -15.02 -21.72 4.04
CA MET A 51 -14.85 -22.26 5.39
C MET A 51 -16.15 -22.33 6.20
N MET A 52 -17.13 -21.45 5.93
CA MET A 52 -18.47 -21.59 6.49
C MET A 52 -19.19 -22.85 6.00
N ASP A 53 -18.96 -23.24 4.74
CA ASP A 53 -19.56 -24.42 4.11
C ASP A 53 -19.02 -25.75 4.68
N ALA A 54 -17.83 -25.73 5.30
CA ALA A 54 -17.17 -26.89 5.89
C ALA A 54 -17.62 -27.21 7.33
N GLY A 55 -18.56 -26.43 7.91
CA GLY A 55 -19.11 -26.70 9.25
C GLY A 55 -18.13 -26.51 10.41
N VAL A 56 -16.97 -25.90 10.16
CA VAL A 56 -15.92 -25.66 11.17
C VAL A 56 -16.28 -24.41 11.96
N GLY A 57 -16.92 -24.60 13.12
CA GLY A 57 -17.56 -23.54 13.91
C GLY A 57 -16.69 -22.34 14.34
N LEU A 58 -17.37 -21.33 14.90
CA LEU A 58 -16.93 -19.98 15.33
C LEU A 58 -15.49 -19.79 15.85
N HIS A 59 -14.84 -20.83 16.40
CA HIS A 59 -13.43 -20.78 16.79
C HIS A 59 -12.47 -20.64 15.61
N SER A 60 -12.76 -21.32 14.48
CA SER A 60 -11.95 -21.22 13.26
C SER A 60 -11.97 -19.80 12.70
N GLN A 61 -13.14 -19.15 12.73
CA GLN A 61 -13.34 -17.80 12.21
C GLN A 61 -12.54 -16.78 13.01
N ALA A 62 -12.53 -16.87 14.35
CA ALA A 62 -11.77 -15.94 15.19
C ALA A 62 -10.25 -16.07 14.97
N GLU A 63 -9.73 -17.29 14.79
CA GLU A 63 -8.31 -17.54 14.49
C GLU A 63 -7.91 -17.06 13.10
N ILE A 64 -8.78 -17.24 12.09
CA ILE A 64 -8.56 -16.76 10.72
C ILE A 64 -8.58 -15.23 10.68
N LEU A 65 -9.55 -14.61 11.35
CA LEU A 65 -9.61 -13.14 11.45
C LEU A 65 -8.35 -12.59 12.13
N LYS A 66 -7.88 -13.24 13.19
CA LYS A 66 -6.64 -12.84 13.88
C LYS A 66 -5.40 -13.01 13.01
N THR A 67 -5.32 -14.10 12.24
CA THR A 67 -4.20 -14.34 11.31
C THR A 67 -4.21 -13.31 10.19
N ALA A 68 -5.35 -13.09 9.56
CA ALA A 68 -5.52 -12.08 8.51
C ALA A 68 -5.25 -10.66 9.02
N GLU A 69 -5.66 -10.34 10.25
CA GLU A 69 -5.33 -9.06 10.90
C GLU A 69 -3.83 -8.91 11.12
N THR A 70 -3.15 -9.97 11.55
CA THR A 70 -1.70 -9.98 11.75
C THR A 70 -0.94 -9.79 10.43
N GLU A 71 -1.33 -10.53 9.38
CA GLU A 71 -0.76 -10.38 8.03
C GLU A 71 -1.00 -8.98 7.47
N HIS A 72 -2.18 -8.41 7.70
CA HIS A 72 -2.51 -7.06 7.30
C HIS A 72 -1.63 -6.01 8.01
N LEU A 73 -1.39 -6.16 9.32
CA LEU A 73 -0.49 -5.27 10.05
C LEU A 73 0.94 -5.33 9.50
N ILE A 74 1.41 -6.52 9.13
CA ILE A 74 2.73 -6.69 8.48
C ILE A 74 2.76 -5.96 7.14
N GLN A 75 1.72 -6.09 6.31
CA GLN A 75 1.64 -5.40 5.01
C GLN A 75 1.60 -3.88 5.17
N ILE A 76 0.84 -3.35 6.15
CA ILE A 76 0.83 -1.92 6.47
C ILE A 76 2.24 -1.45 6.85
N GLN A 77 2.92 -2.18 7.73
CA GLN A 77 4.23 -1.77 8.24
C GLN A 77 5.29 -1.81 7.13
N ALA A 78 5.24 -2.83 6.25
CA ALA A 78 6.09 -2.92 5.08
C ALA A 78 5.85 -1.73 4.12
N ALA A 79 4.59 -1.45 3.79
CA ALA A 79 4.22 -0.33 2.92
C ALA A 79 4.64 1.03 3.50
N GLN A 80 4.47 1.24 4.82
CA GLN A 80 4.92 2.45 5.50
C GLN A 80 6.43 2.61 5.43
N THR A 81 7.17 1.52 5.66
CA THR A 81 8.64 1.53 5.59
C THR A 81 9.10 1.90 4.18
N TRP A 82 8.50 1.30 3.17
CA TRP A 82 8.80 1.55 1.77
C TRP A 82 8.47 2.99 1.32
N LEU A 83 7.29 3.51 1.68
CA LEU A 83 6.91 4.90 1.40
C LEU A 83 7.84 5.91 2.11
N ASN A 84 8.31 5.60 3.32
CA ASN A 84 9.27 6.42 4.05
C ASN A 84 10.66 6.41 3.39
N ASP A 85 11.09 5.28 2.86
CA ASP A 85 12.33 5.18 2.07
C ASP A 85 12.24 6.04 0.80
N LEU A 86 11.15 5.93 0.04
CA LEU A 86 10.89 6.78 -1.13
C LEU A 86 10.89 8.26 -0.77
N ARG A 87 10.21 8.64 0.33
CA ARG A 87 10.22 10.01 0.84
C ARG A 87 11.64 10.48 1.15
N THR A 88 12.45 9.65 1.80
CA THR A 88 13.83 10.00 2.17
C THR A 88 14.68 10.22 0.92
N ARG A 89 14.54 9.37 -0.10
CA ARG A 89 15.19 9.51 -1.39
C ARG A 89 14.76 10.76 -2.18
N ALA A 90 13.53 11.23 -1.98
CA ALA A 90 13.03 12.45 -2.64
C ALA A 90 13.54 13.76 -2.01
N VAL A 91 14.05 13.71 -0.77
CA VAL A 91 14.48 14.89 0.00
C VAL A 91 16.01 14.93 0.18
N ALA A 92 16.70 13.83 -0.11
CA ALA A 92 18.16 13.73 -0.13
C ALA A 92 18.75 14.39 -1.38
#